data_AF-A0A6A6SA98-F1
#
_entry.id   AF-A0A6A6SA98-F1
#
_cell.length_a   1.000
_cell.length_b   1.000
_cell.length_c   1.000
_cell.angle_alpha   90.00
_cell.angle_beta   90.00
_cell.angle_gamma   90.00
#
_symmetry.space_group_name_H-M   'P 1'
#
loop_
_entity.id
_entity.type
_entity.pdbx_description
1 polymer ?
#
loop_
_entity_poly.entity_id
_entity_poly.type
_entity_poly.pdbx_seq_one_letter_code
_entity_poly.pdbx_strand_id
1 'polypeptide(L)' 'MPTALDRTMTPRAPFFAFAAIITGAAAWSIWGNDIFPSQDPTGGTILLFFFIGAFLLPVVAYRFIHSSPPQSNLP' A
#
# COMPACT_ATOMS: atom_id res chain seq x y z
N MET A 1 -27.77 13.95 15.33
CA MET A 1 -26.65 13.46 16.17
C MET A 1 -25.79 12.60 15.25
N PRO A 2 -24.49 12.92 15.04
CA PRO A 2 -23.65 12.11 14.16
C PRO A 2 -23.50 10.72 14.77
N THR A 3 -24.01 9.70 14.08
CA THR A 3 -24.00 8.32 14.55
C THR A 3 -22.58 7.74 14.42
N ALA A 4 -22.33 6.59 15.06
CA ALA A 4 -21.04 5.91 14.93
C ALA A 4 -20.71 5.60 13.46
N LEU A 5 -21.72 5.29 12.65
CA LEU A 5 -21.59 4.97 11.23
C LEU A 5 -21.19 6.19 10.38
N ASP A 6 -21.70 7.38 10.68
CA ASP A 6 -21.35 8.61 9.96
C ASP A 6 -19.87 8.99 10.16
N ARG A 7 -19.27 8.58 11.28
CA ARG A 7 -17.86 8.86 11.60
C ARG A 7 -16.89 7.87 10.94
N THR A 8 -17.35 6.65 10.64
CA THR A 8 -16.52 5.62 10.00
C THR A 8 -16.53 5.71 8.48
N MET A 9 -17.53 6.37 7.87
CA MET A 9 -17.65 6.54 6.42
C MET A 9 -16.70 7.59 5.81
N THR A 10 -16.02 8.41 6.62
CA THR A 10 -14.97 9.34 6.13
C THR A 10 -13.69 9.23 6.97
N PRO A 11 -13.04 8.06 7.03
CA PRO A 11 -11.83 7.89 7.81
C PRO A 11 -10.67 8.53 7.05
N ARG A 12 -10.24 9.72 7.49
CA ARG A 12 -9.04 10.40 6.95
C ARG A 12 -7.73 9.80 7.47
N ALA A 13 -7.80 9.08 8.59
CA ALA A 13 -6.66 8.44 9.24
C ALA A 13 -5.84 7.49 8.34
N PRO A 14 -6.44 6.54 7.58
CA PRO A 14 -5.68 5.64 6.71
C PRO A 14 -4.92 6.39 5.59
N PHE A 15 -5.46 7.50 5.08
CA PHE A 15 -4.76 8.32 4.08
C PHE A 15 -3.48 8.93 4.65
N PHE A 16 -3.56 9.54 5.85
CA PHE A 16 -2.38 10.10 6.51
C PHE A 16 -1.37 9.04 6.93
N ALA A 17 -1.83 7.86 7.38
CA ALA A 17 -0.95 6.74 7.70
C ALA A 17 -0.16 6.29 6.46
N PHE A 18 -0.84 6.15 5.31
CA PHE A 18 -0.18 5.82 4.04
C PHE A 18 0.83 6.89 3.61
N ALA A 19 0.41 8.16 3.64
CA ALA A 19 1.29 9.28 3.28
C ALA A 19 2.54 9.33 4.16
N ALA A 20 2.41 9.06 5.47
CA ALA A 20 3.53 9.01 6.41
C ALA A 20 4.50 7.88 6.07
N ILE A 21 4.00 6.68 5.74
CA ILE A 21 4.83 5.53 5.33
C ILE A 21 5.61 5.86 4.06
N ILE A 22 4.93 6.38 3.03
CA ILE A 22 5.57 6.73 1.75
C ILE A 22 6.61 7.84 1.95
N THR A 23 6.29 8.86 2.74
CA THR A 23 7.22 9.95 3.04
C THR A 23 8.46 9.43 3.79
N GLY A 24 8.26 8.56 4.78
CA GLY A 24 9.36 7.93 5.53
C GLY A 24 10.23 7.05 4.62
N ALA A 25 9.62 6.23 3.77
CA ALA A 25 10.35 5.41 2.81
C ALA A 25 11.15 6.26 1.80
N ALA A 26 10.56 7.32 1.27
CA ALA A 26 11.22 8.24 0.34
C ALA A 26 12.39 8.99 1.00
N ALA A 27 12.20 9.51 2.21
CA ALA A 27 13.27 10.12 3.00
C ALA A 27 14.41 9.11 3.25
N TRP A 28 14.06 7.87 3.60
CA TRP A 28 15.03 6.80 3.81
C TRP A 28 15.78 6.40 2.53
N SER A 29 15.16 6.49 1.35
CA SER A 29 15.83 6.24 0.07
C SER A 29 16.87 7.30 -0.29
N ILE A 30 16.72 8.54 0.19
CA ILE A 30 17.67 9.64 -0.07
C ILE A 30 18.88 9.55 0.88
N TRP A 31 18.62 9.30 2.16
CA TRP A 31 19.66 9.41 3.21
C TRP A 31 20.10 8.08 3.82
N GLY A 32 19.32 7.00 3.67
CA GLY A 32 19.58 5.70 4.28
C GLY A 32 20.36 4.72 3.40
N ASN A 33 20.76 5.14 2.19
CA ASN A 33 21.38 4.27 1.20
C ASN A 33 22.80 3.82 1.59
N ASP A 34 23.47 4.56 2.47
CA ASP A 34 24.84 4.26 2.94
C ASP A 34 24.87 3.36 4.20
N ILE A 35 23.72 2.99 4.75
CA ILE A 35 23.61 2.20 6.01
C ILE A 35 23.84 0.70 5.77
N PHE A 36 23.71 0.24 4.52
CA PHE A 36 23.96 -1.14 4.14
C PHE A 36 25.15 -1.20 3.17
N PRO A 37 26.20 -2.00 3.45
CA PRO A 37 27.31 -2.15 2.52
C PRO A 37 26.79 -2.65 1.18
N SER A 38 27.08 -1.93 0.09
CA SER A 38 26.75 -2.37 -1.26
C SER A 38 27.64 -3.55 -1.64
N GLN A 39 27.17 -4.77 -1.38
CA GLN A 39 27.54 -5.86 -2.29
C GLN A 39 26.73 -5.60 -3.56
N ASP A 40 27.42 -5.29 -4.67
CA ASP A 40 26.79 -5.10 -5.97
C ASP A 40 25.80 -6.24 -6.27
N PRO A 41 24.54 -5.92 -6.55
CA PRO A 41 24.09 -6.18 -7.92
C PRO A 41 23.14 -5.09 -8.43
N THR A 42 23.59 -4.30 -9.40
CA THR A 42 22.79 -3.73 -10.51
C THR A 42 21.41 -3.17 -10.11
N GLY A 43 21.27 -1.84 -10.04
CA GLY A 43 20.05 -1.10 -9.71
C GLY A 43 18.76 -1.42 -10.51
N GLY A 44 18.78 -2.36 -11.45
CA GLY A 44 17.60 -2.92 -12.11
C GLY A 44 16.73 -3.78 -11.19
N THR A 45 17.30 -4.48 -10.21
CA THR A 45 16.55 -5.47 -9.40
C THR A 45 15.64 -4.81 -8.36
N ILE A 46 16.10 -3.76 -7.66
CA ILE A 46 15.29 -3.03 -6.66
C ILE A 46 14.14 -2.27 -7.33
N LEU A 47 14.38 -1.62 -8.48
CA LEU A 47 13.31 -0.97 -9.22
C LEU A 47 12.28 -1.99 -9.71
N LEU A 48 12.69 -3.17 -10.17
CA LEU A 48 11.78 -4.24 -10.57
C LEU A 48 10.90 -4.73 -9.41
N PHE A 49 11.44 -4.87 -8.20
CA PHE A 49 10.66 -5.26 -7.02
C PHE A 49 9.67 -4.17 -6.58
N PHE A 50 10.04 -2.90 -6.68
CA PHE A 50 9.09 -1.79 -6.45
C PHE A 50 7.99 -1.75 -7.51
N PHE A 51 8.32 -1.93 -8.79
CA PHE A 51 7.32 -1.99 -9.87
C PHE A 51 6.40 -3.21 -9.73
N ILE A 52 6.94 -4.40 -9.48
CA ILE A 52 6.15 -5.63 -9.28
C ILE A 52 5.30 -5.50 -8.02
N GLY A 53 5.86 -5.06 -6.89
CA GLY A 53 5.13 -4.87 -5.64
C GLY A 53 4.01 -3.84 -5.76
N ALA A 54 4.27 -2.70 -6.39
CA ALA A 54 3.30 -1.61 -6.54
C ALA A 54 2.18 -1.92 -7.54
N PHE A 55 2.42 -2.75 -8.57
CA PHE A 55 1.39 -3.12 -9.55
C PHE A 55 0.67 -4.43 -9.22
N LEU A 56 1.35 -5.42 -8.63
CA LEU A 56 0.77 -6.74 -8.38
C LEU A 56 -0.20 -6.71 -7.19
N LEU A 57 0.10 -5.96 -6.12
CA LEU A 57 -0.77 -5.85 -4.94
C LEU A 57 -2.15 -5.26 -5.26
N PRO A 58 -2.27 -4.12 -5.99
CA PRO A 58 -3.57 -3.58 -6.38
C PRO A 58 -4.33 -4.50 -7.33
N VAL A 59 -3.65 -5.16 -8.27
CA VAL A 59 -4.29 -6.08 -9.23
C VAL A 59 -4.85 -7.32 -8.53
N VAL A 60 -4.09 -7.92 -7.61
CA VAL A 60 -4.55 -9.07 -6.83
C VAL A 60 -5.69 -8.68 -5.89
N ALA A 61 -5.59 -7.53 -5.21
CA ALA A 61 -6.66 -7.02 -4.36
C ALA A 61 -7.95 -6.73 -5.17
N TYR A 62 -7.83 -6.10 -6.33
CA TYR A 62 -8.95 -5.85 -7.24
C TYR A 62 -9.63 -7.16 -7.67
N ARG A 63 -8.84 -8.16 -8.07
CA ARG A 63 -9.33 -9.49 -8.47
C ARG A 63 -10.10 -10.16 -7.34
N PHE A 64 -9.58 -10.10 -6.11
CA PHE A 64 -10.19 -10.72 -4.94
C PHE A 64 -11.54 -10.05 -4.58
N ILE A 65 -11.57 -8.71 -4.58
CA ILE A 65 -12.77 -7.92 -4.29
C ILE A 65 -13.87 -8.22 -5.32
N HIS A 66 -13.54 -8.27 -6.60
CA HIS A 66 -14.53 -8.48 -7.68
C HIS A 66 -14.90 -9.96 -7.89
N SER A 67 -14.13 -10.90 -7.33
CA SER A 67 -14.48 -12.33 -7.36
C SER A 67 -15.41 -12.77 -6.23
N SER A 68 -15.72 -11.88 -5.28
CA SER A 68 -16.65 -12.20 -4.19
C SER A 68 -18.06 -12.33 -4.78
N PRO A 69 -18.71 -13.51 -4.69
CA PRO A 69 -20.08 -13.64 -5.15
C PRO A 69 -20.95 -12.66 -4.35
N PRO A 70 -21.94 -11.99 -4.98
CA PRO A 70 -22.86 -11.15 -4.24
C PRO A 70 -23.46 -11.99 -3.12
N GLN A 71 -23.36 -11.51 -1.88
CA GLN A 71 -24.06 -12.08 -0.73
C GLN A 71 -25.56 -12.01 -1.05
N SER A 72 -26.08 -13.07 -1.67
CA SER A 72 -27.51 -13.27 -1.83
C SER A 72 -28.05 -13.43 -0.43
N ASN A 73 -28.77 -12.42 0.03
CA ASN A 73 -29.53 -12.44 1.28
C ASN A 73 -30.23 -13.80 1.42
N LEU A 74 -29.71 -14.65 2.31
CA LEU A 74 -30.44 -15.83 2.76
C LEU A 74 -31.57 -15.34 3.69
N PRO A 75 -32.77 -15.93 3.60
CA PRO A 75 -33.93 -15.52 4.40
C PRO A 75 -33.71 -15.69 5.90
#